data_AF-M4B614-F1
#
_entry.id   AF-M4B614-F1
#
_cell.length_a   1.000
_cell.length_b   1.000
_cell.length_c   1.000
_cell.angle_alpha   90.00
_cell.angle_beta   90.00
_cell.angle_gamma   90.00
#
_symmetry.space_group_name_H-M   'P 1'
#
loop_
_entity.id
_entity.type
_entity.pdbx_description
1 polymer ?
#
loop_
_entity_poly.entity_id
_entity_poly.type
_entity_poly.pdbx_seq_one_letter_code
_entity_poly.pdbx_strand_id
1 'polypeptide(L)'
;MNLNEIPFDVPVVIQSIRMQKNLQNPLGSGNARCLTENRDIYEEVILHRVCDDKIAIQCGHNGRFLQVRASGQCVFGPTEPGHWELFTMETDSNCALYFVSCHTGTVLQCDNKYVAQCANQFRRCYEAWRIVEPRTNAINSAHTQRLSDQPYMLSGKERQNLVVQLAKCGKTADEIKDIVKSVFDAQAVVANTNLIA
;
A
#
# COMPACT_ATOMS: atom_id res chain seq x y z
N MET A 1 -2.43 -11.14 15.66
CA MET A 1 -3.48 -10.47 14.90
C MET A 1 -4.57 -11.50 14.85
N ASN A 2 -5.73 -11.16 15.38
CA ASN A 2 -6.88 -12.03 15.21
C ASN A 2 -7.28 -11.94 13.74
N LEU A 3 -7.56 -13.05 13.04
CA LEU A 3 -8.01 -13.00 11.65
C LEU A 3 -9.36 -12.24 11.50
N ASN A 4 -10.09 -12.07 12.61
CA ASN A 4 -11.29 -11.25 12.68
C ASN A 4 -11.01 -9.73 12.66
N GLU A 5 -9.76 -9.31 12.90
CA GLU A 5 -9.34 -7.90 12.87
C GLU A 5 -8.81 -7.48 11.49
N ILE A 6 -8.85 -8.39 10.51
CA ILE A 6 -8.35 -8.09 9.17
C ILE A 6 -9.30 -7.07 8.50
N PRO A 7 -8.76 -5.94 8.02
CA PRO A 7 -9.54 -4.92 7.33
C PRO A 7 -9.86 -5.38 5.90
N PHE A 8 -10.94 -6.14 5.74
CA PHE A 8 -11.46 -6.54 4.43
C PHE A 8 -12.14 -5.37 3.70
N ASP A 9 -12.15 -5.45 2.38
CA ASP A 9 -12.85 -4.52 1.46
C ASP A 9 -12.42 -3.04 1.58
N VAL A 10 -11.26 -2.80 2.18
CA VAL A 10 -10.60 -1.49 2.23
C VAL A 10 -9.17 -1.58 1.73
N PRO A 11 -8.60 -0.49 1.20
CA PRO A 11 -7.20 -0.46 0.80
C PRO A 11 -6.26 -0.73 1.99
N VAL A 12 -5.28 -1.60 1.77
CA VAL A 12 -4.19 -1.93 2.68
C VAL A 12 -2.88 -2.09 1.94
N VAL A 13 -1.78 -2.17 2.69
CA VAL A 13 -0.48 -2.58 2.17
C VAL A 13 -0.06 -3.89 2.84
N ILE A 14 0.30 -4.88 2.03
CA ILE A 14 0.83 -6.17 2.51
C ILE A 14 2.35 -6.10 2.44
N GLN A 15 3.01 -6.17 3.59
CA GLN A 15 4.46 -6.02 3.70
C GLN A 15 5.14 -7.32 4.15
N SER A 16 6.18 -7.72 3.41
CA SER A 16 7.04 -8.85 3.79
C SER A 16 7.79 -8.50 5.07
N ILE A 17 7.65 -9.34 6.10
CA ILE A 17 8.31 -9.14 7.38
C ILE A 17 9.83 -9.29 7.22
N ARG A 18 10.30 -10.29 6.46
CA ARG A 18 11.74 -10.52 6.28
C ARG A 18 12.43 -9.46 5.43
N MET A 19 11.77 -9.02 4.37
CA MET A 19 12.36 -8.13 3.38
C MET A 19 12.09 -6.65 3.68
N GLN A 20 11.10 -6.35 4.53
CA GLN A 20 10.62 -4.99 4.79
C GLN A 20 10.26 -4.26 3.48
N LYS A 21 9.55 -4.98 2.61
CA LYS A 21 9.13 -4.54 1.26
C LYS A 21 7.67 -4.89 1.01
N ASN A 22 7.01 -4.08 0.19
CA ASN A 22 5.56 -4.14 0.01
C ASN A 22 5.24 -4.95 -1.24
N LEU A 23 4.24 -5.83 -1.15
CA LEU A 23 3.64 -6.49 -2.30
C LEU A 23 3.10 -5.42 -3.25
N GLN A 24 3.51 -5.49 -4.51
CA GLN A 24 3.22 -4.48 -5.51
C GLN A 24 2.82 -5.08 -6.84
N ASN A 25 1.95 -4.36 -7.54
CA ASN A 25 1.65 -4.53 -8.96
C ASN A 25 2.30 -3.37 -9.74
N PRO A 26 3.61 -3.48 -10.08
CA PRO A 26 4.28 -2.42 -10.82
C PRO A 26 3.76 -2.31 -12.26
N LEU A 27 3.91 -1.13 -12.86
CA LEU A 27 3.65 -0.93 -14.29
C LEU A 27 4.41 -1.95 -15.15
N GLY A 28 3.71 -2.55 -16.12
CA GLY A 28 4.30 -3.46 -17.09
C GLY A 28 3.70 -4.86 -17.01
N SER A 29 4.55 -5.88 -16.82
CA SER A 29 4.23 -7.31 -17.04
C SER A 29 3.13 -7.91 -16.16
N GLY A 30 2.60 -7.15 -15.18
CA GLY A 30 1.65 -7.64 -14.17
C GLY A 30 2.27 -8.62 -13.17
N ASN A 31 3.58 -8.90 -13.25
CA ASN A 31 4.25 -9.77 -12.28
C ASN A 31 4.27 -9.10 -10.92
N ALA A 32 3.84 -9.84 -9.89
CA ALA A 32 3.88 -9.35 -8.53
C ALA A 32 5.34 -9.25 -8.05
N ARG A 33 5.67 -8.14 -7.39
CA ARG A 33 7.01 -7.85 -6.85
C ARG A 33 6.89 -7.43 -5.40
N CYS A 34 8.00 -7.50 -4.66
CA CYS A 34 8.10 -6.84 -3.36
C CYS A 34 9.14 -5.73 -3.44
N LEU A 35 8.71 -4.49 -3.60
CA LEU A 35 9.63 -3.37 -3.79
C LEU A 35 9.66 -2.47 -2.55
N THR A 36 10.64 -1.57 -2.56
CA THR A 36 10.77 -0.58 -1.51
C THR A 36 9.52 0.29 -1.46
N GLU A 37 9.22 0.68 -0.24
CA GLU A 37 8.15 1.56 0.16
C GLU A 37 8.20 2.91 -0.56
N ASN A 38 7.50 3.02 -1.68
CA ASN A 38 7.20 4.30 -2.30
C ASN A 38 5.79 4.79 -1.94
N ARG A 39 4.94 3.91 -1.36
CA ARG A 39 3.56 4.19 -0.88
C ARG A 39 2.70 4.96 -1.86
N ASP A 40 2.80 4.54 -3.11
CA ASP A 40 1.94 4.95 -4.21
C ASP A 40 0.86 3.90 -4.50
N ILE A 41 0.07 4.15 -5.54
CA ILE A 41 -1.07 3.32 -5.94
C ILE A 41 -0.70 1.86 -6.30
N TYR A 42 0.58 1.54 -6.49
CA TYR A 42 1.02 0.21 -6.91
C TYR A 42 1.16 -0.79 -5.76
N GLU A 43 1.22 -0.32 -4.50
CA GLU A 43 1.28 -1.18 -3.30
C GLU A 43 -0.05 -1.31 -2.57
N GLU A 44 -1.06 -0.54 -2.96
CA GLU A 44 -2.40 -0.68 -2.41
C GLU A 44 -3.06 -1.95 -2.95
N VAL A 45 -3.49 -2.80 -2.03
CA VAL A 45 -4.28 -3.99 -2.31
C VAL A 45 -5.51 -3.99 -1.44
N ILE A 46 -6.56 -4.67 -1.89
CA ILE A 46 -7.81 -4.88 -1.17
C ILE A 46 -7.94 -6.38 -0.93
N LEU A 47 -8.15 -6.76 0.33
CA LEU A 47 -8.45 -8.14 0.68
C LEU A 47 -9.97 -8.32 0.62
N HIS A 48 -10.44 -9.23 -0.22
CA HIS A 48 -11.86 -9.59 -0.29
C HIS A 48 -12.08 -10.93 0.39
N ARG A 49 -13.09 -11.01 1.24
CA ARG A 49 -13.58 -12.30 1.74
C ARG A 49 -14.48 -12.93 0.68
N VAL A 50 -14.21 -14.18 0.35
CA VAL A 50 -14.96 -15.03 -0.58
C VAL A 50 -15.61 -16.15 0.25
N CYS A 51 -16.42 -17.03 -0.38
CA CYS A 51 -17.02 -18.16 0.31
C CYS A 51 -15.99 -19.08 1.01
N ASP A 52 -16.43 -19.73 2.09
CA ASP A 52 -15.65 -20.67 2.91
C ASP A 52 -14.38 -20.06 3.53
N ASP A 53 -14.44 -18.80 3.96
CA ASP A 53 -13.31 -18.06 4.56
C ASP A 53 -12.06 -17.97 3.67
N LYS A 54 -12.22 -18.20 2.36
CA LYS A 54 -11.19 -17.92 1.36
C LYS A 54 -11.12 -16.43 1.13
N ILE A 55 -9.98 -15.97 0.63
CA ILE A 55 -9.77 -14.57 0.31
C ILE A 55 -9.20 -14.40 -1.09
N ALA A 56 -9.47 -13.26 -1.70
CA ALA A 56 -8.82 -12.83 -2.93
C ALA A 56 -8.08 -11.51 -2.69
N ILE A 57 -6.91 -11.36 -3.30
CA ILE A 57 -6.07 -10.16 -3.15
C ILE A 57 -6.19 -9.35 -4.43
N GLN A 58 -6.89 -8.22 -4.37
CA GLN A 58 -7.08 -7.32 -5.50
C GLN A 58 -6.06 -6.18 -5.45
N CYS A 59 -5.51 -5.78 -6.58
CA CYS A 59 -4.74 -4.56 -6.69
C CYS A 59 -5.68 -3.34 -6.74
N GLY A 60 -5.50 -2.38 -5.84
CA GLY A 60 -6.41 -1.25 -5.67
C GLY A 60 -6.54 -0.36 -6.89
N HIS A 61 -5.45 -0.09 -7.60
CA HIS A 61 -5.46 0.92 -8.68
C HIS A 61 -6.02 0.43 -10.02
N ASN A 62 -6.03 -0.88 -10.27
CA ASN A 62 -6.49 -1.44 -11.56
C ASN A 62 -7.47 -2.60 -11.43
N GLY A 63 -7.87 -2.96 -10.20
CA GLY A 63 -8.87 -3.98 -9.93
C GLY A 63 -8.47 -5.40 -10.29
N ARG A 64 -7.21 -5.66 -10.63
CA ARG A 64 -6.75 -7.02 -11.00
C ARG A 64 -6.44 -7.84 -9.77
N PHE A 65 -6.79 -9.12 -9.80
CA PHE A 65 -6.57 -10.07 -8.73
C PHE A 65 -5.23 -10.78 -8.86
N LEU A 66 -4.60 -11.07 -7.72
CA LEU A 66 -3.37 -11.84 -7.62
C LEU A 66 -3.66 -13.31 -7.95
N GLN A 67 -3.22 -13.73 -9.12
CA GLN A 67 -3.27 -15.10 -9.60
C GLN A 67 -1.96 -15.81 -9.28
N VAL A 68 -2.04 -17.04 -8.78
CA VAL A 68 -0.92 -17.98 -8.77
C VAL A 68 -0.99 -18.81 -10.04
N ARG A 69 0.09 -18.88 -10.82
CA ARG A 69 0.17 -19.76 -12.00
C ARG A 69 0.63 -21.16 -11.59
N ALA A 70 0.44 -22.14 -12.47
CA ALA A 70 0.92 -23.52 -12.26
C ALA A 70 2.43 -23.61 -11.95
N SER A 71 3.23 -22.65 -12.44
CA SER A 71 4.66 -22.54 -12.15
C SER A 71 4.99 -21.97 -10.76
N GLY A 72 3.98 -21.55 -9.99
CA GLY A 72 4.14 -20.79 -8.75
C GLY A 72 4.33 -19.28 -8.96
N GLN A 73 4.42 -18.80 -10.20
CA GLN A 73 4.52 -17.37 -10.50
C GLN A 73 3.25 -16.63 -10.09
N CYS A 74 3.39 -15.50 -9.37
CA CYS A 74 2.26 -14.64 -9.03
C CYS A 74 2.13 -13.45 -10.00
N VAL A 75 0.93 -13.23 -10.52
CA VAL A 75 0.63 -12.14 -11.46
C VAL A 75 -0.70 -11.47 -11.10
N PHE A 76 -0.79 -10.16 -11.21
CA PHE A 76 -2.05 -9.42 -11.15
C PHE A 76 -2.67 -9.38 -12.54
N GLY A 77 -3.61 -10.29 -12.81
CA GLY A 77 -4.13 -10.53 -14.16
C GLY A 77 -5.65 -10.40 -14.25
N PRO A 78 -6.41 -11.37 -13.73
CA PRO A 78 -7.87 -11.41 -13.88
C PRO A 78 -8.57 -10.23 -13.21
N THR A 79 -9.71 -9.81 -13.76
CA THR A 79 -10.59 -8.78 -13.17
C THR A 79 -11.69 -9.35 -12.27
N GLU A 80 -11.78 -10.67 -12.20
CA GLU A 80 -12.67 -11.41 -11.31
C GLU A 80 -11.89 -12.57 -10.69
N PRO A 81 -12.13 -12.91 -9.40
CA PRO A 81 -11.43 -14.00 -8.75
C PRO A 81 -11.98 -15.36 -9.21
N GLY A 82 -11.12 -16.20 -9.76
CA GLY A 82 -11.37 -17.61 -10.01
C GLY A 82 -10.56 -18.49 -9.05
N HIS A 83 -10.51 -19.80 -9.32
CA HIS A 83 -9.87 -20.77 -8.42
C HIS A 83 -8.37 -20.51 -8.18
N TRP A 84 -7.70 -19.82 -9.09
CA TRP A 84 -6.25 -19.54 -9.03
C TRP A 84 -5.91 -18.23 -8.31
N GLU A 85 -6.92 -17.46 -7.95
CA GLU A 85 -6.82 -16.17 -7.26
C GLU A 85 -7.22 -16.26 -5.79
N LEU A 86 -7.63 -17.45 -5.34
CA LEU A 86 -8.09 -17.69 -3.97
C LEU A 86 -6.96 -18.19 -3.07
N PHE A 87 -6.94 -17.65 -1.87
CA PHE A 87 -6.02 -18.03 -0.80
C PHE A 87 -6.79 -18.34 0.48
N THR A 88 -6.28 -19.27 1.28
CA THR A 88 -6.58 -19.29 2.71
C THR A 88 -5.57 -18.42 3.45
N MET A 89 -6.02 -17.78 4.52
CA MET A 89 -5.16 -16.94 5.35
C MET A 89 -4.93 -17.61 6.70
N GLU A 90 -3.66 -17.81 7.04
CA GLU A 90 -3.22 -18.38 8.32
C GLU A 90 -2.47 -17.30 9.13
N THR A 91 -2.41 -17.46 10.46
CA THR A 91 -1.59 -16.62 11.34
C THR A 91 -0.86 -17.47 12.38
N ASP A 92 0.30 -16.99 12.83
CA ASP A 92 1.02 -17.57 13.97
C ASP A 92 0.92 -16.72 15.25
N SER A 93 1.61 -17.17 16.31
CA SER A 93 1.67 -16.48 17.61
C SER A 93 2.37 -15.11 17.54
N ASN A 94 3.18 -14.86 16.52
CA ASN A 94 3.83 -13.58 16.27
C ASN A 94 2.97 -12.65 15.39
N CYS A 95 1.71 -13.03 15.12
CA CYS A 95 0.81 -12.27 14.27
C CYS A 95 1.27 -12.16 12.81
N ALA A 96 2.18 -13.02 12.37
CA ALA A 96 2.56 -13.08 10.97
C ALA A 96 1.45 -13.74 10.15
N LEU A 97 1.11 -13.15 9.02
CA LEU A 97 0.13 -13.67 8.08
C LEU A 97 0.81 -14.53 7.02
N TYR A 98 0.15 -15.63 6.66
CA TYR A 98 0.57 -16.52 5.58
C TYR A 98 -0.61 -16.69 4.60
N PHE A 99 -0.36 -16.44 3.32
CA PHE A 99 -1.36 -16.59 2.25
C PHE A 99 -1.09 -17.88 1.49
N VAL A 100 -1.96 -18.88 1.66
CA VAL A 100 -1.79 -20.20 1.07
C VAL A 100 -2.69 -20.31 -0.15
N SER A 101 -2.11 -20.53 -1.33
CA SER A 101 -2.86 -20.74 -2.56
C SER A 101 -3.83 -21.91 -2.41
N CYS A 102 -5.13 -21.66 -2.60
CA CYS A 102 -6.14 -22.72 -2.55
C CYS A 102 -5.94 -23.75 -3.66
N HIS A 103 -5.31 -23.36 -4.78
CA HIS A 103 -5.11 -24.24 -5.92
C HIS A 103 -3.87 -25.12 -5.78
N THR A 104 -2.74 -24.53 -5.37
CA THR A 104 -1.43 -25.22 -5.37
C THR A 104 -0.98 -25.66 -3.98
N GLY A 105 -1.62 -25.17 -2.91
CA GLY A 105 -1.19 -25.37 -1.52
C GLY A 105 0.13 -24.68 -1.16
N THR A 106 0.73 -23.94 -2.09
CA THR A 106 1.98 -23.19 -1.86
C THR A 106 1.71 -21.82 -1.27
N VAL A 107 2.64 -21.33 -0.47
CA VAL A 107 2.50 -20.10 0.32
C VAL A 107 3.16 -18.93 -0.41
N LEU A 108 2.48 -17.78 -0.44
CA LEU A 108 3.02 -16.54 -0.98
C LEU A 108 4.28 -16.13 -0.20
N GLN A 109 5.39 -15.99 -0.91
CA GLN A 109 6.65 -15.52 -0.37
C GLN A 109 7.17 -14.31 -1.14
N CYS A 110 8.03 -13.55 -0.47
CA CYS A 110 8.94 -12.63 -1.13
C CYS A 110 10.34 -13.26 -1.18
N ASP A 111 10.86 -13.57 -2.36
CA ASP A 111 12.20 -14.16 -2.45
C ASP A 111 13.34 -13.13 -2.33
N ASN A 112 14.58 -13.62 -2.32
CA ASN A 112 15.78 -12.77 -2.25
C ASN A 112 16.02 -11.92 -3.52
N LYS A 113 15.27 -12.17 -4.60
CA LYS A 113 15.25 -11.39 -5.84
C LYS A 113 14.05 -10.43 -5.89
N TYR A 114 13.35 -10.26 -4.77
CA TYR A 114 12.20 -9.37 -4.62
C TYR A 114 11.02 -9.75 -5.52
N VAL A 115 10.91 -11.03 -5.88
CA VAL A 115 9.78 -11.60 -6.60
C VAL A 115 8.75 -12.09 -5.59
N ALA A 116 7.50 -11.69 -5.76
CA ALA A 116 6.39 -12.31 -5.05
C ALA A 116 5.95 -13.55 -5.82
N GLN A 117 5.95 -14.72 -5.17
CA GLN A 117 5.63 -16.00 -5.81
C GLN A 117 5.16 -17.03 -4.77
N CYS A 118 4.51 -18.10 -5.20
CA CYS A 118 4.13 -19.24 -4.36
C CYS A 118 4.93 -20.48 -4.78
N ALA A 119 6.15 -20.66 -4.25
CA ALA A 119 7.07 -21.72 -4.71
C ALA A 119 7.26 -22.89 -3.73
N ASN A 120 6.79 -22.78 -2.49
CA ASN A 120 6.97 -23.80 -1.46
C ASN A 120 5.79 -23.78 -0.47
N GLN A 121 5.79 -24.68 0.53
CA GLN A 121 4.73 -24.78 1.55
C GLN A 121 5.20 -24.35 2.95
N PHE A 122 6.24 -23.55 3.06
CA PHE A 122 6.78 -23.16 4.36
C PHE A 122 5.97 -22.04 5.00
N ARG A 123 6.08 -21.93 6.33
CA ARG A 123 5.58 -20.81 7.13
C ARG A 123 6.77 -20.21 7.87
N ARG A 124 7.70 -19.66 7.09
CA ARG A 124 8.98 -19.12 7.59
C ARG A 124 9.07 -17.65 7.22
N CYS A 125 10.24 -17.06 7.44
CA CYS A 125 10.42 -15.62 7.33
C CYS A 125 10.16 -15.06 5.92
N TYR A 126 10.39 -15.82 4.84
CA TYR A 126 10.12 -15.35 3.48
C TYR A 126 8.63 -15.34 3.13
N GLU A 127 7.85 -16.23 3.76
CA GLU A 127 6.40 -16.38 3.60
C GLU A 127 5.60 -15.53 4.58
N ALA A 128 6.27 -14.88 5.54
CA ALA A 128 5.64 -14.12 6.61
C ALA A 128 5.35 -12.66 6.17
N TRP A 129 4.08 -12.27 6.27
CA TRP A 129 3.60 -10.94 5.91
C TRP A 129 2.91 -10.25 7.08
N ARG A 130 2.78 -8.92 6.99
CA ARG A 130 1.94 -8.11 7.86
C ARG A 130 1.13 -7.12 7.05
N ILE A 131 -0.03 -6.74 7.56
CA ILE A 131 -0.81 -5.62 7.03
C ILE A 131 -0.31 -4.33 7.67
N VAL A 132 -0.11 -3.30 6.86
CA VAL A 132 0.17 -1.93 7.32
C VAL A 132 -0.80 -0.95 6.66
N GLU A 133 -1.06 0.16 7.33
CA GLU A 133 -1.97 1.19 6.83
C GLU A 133 -1.43 1.85 5.55
N PRO A 134 -2.30 2.07 4.53
CA PRO A 134 -1.96 2.94 3.40
C PRO A 134 -1.72 4.37 3.89
N ARG A 135 -0.70 5.05 3.35
CA ARG A 135 -0.41 6.45 3.71
C ARG A 135 -1.43 7.46 3.19
N THR A 136 -2.22 7.09 2.19
CA THR A 136 -3.31 7.89 1.61
C THR A 136 -4.41 8.21 2.63
N ASN A 137 -4.61 7.35 3.64
CA ASN A 137 -5.58 7.60 4.72
C ASN A 137 -5.04 8.49 5.86
N ALA A 138 -3.73 8.74 5.93
CA ALA A 138 -3.17 9.62 6.95
C ALA A 138 -3.59 11.10 6.78
N ILE A 139 -4.11 11.48 5.60
CA ILE A 139 -4.63 12.83 5.36
C ILE A 139 -6.08 12.98 5.89
N ASN A 140 -6.86 11.89 5.94
CA ASN A 140 -8.26 11.94 6.37
C ASN A 140 -8.47 11.50 7.83
N SER A 141 -7.63 10.61 8.36
CA SER A 141 -7.74 10.11 9.74
C SER A 141 -7.03 11.00 10.78
N ALA A 142 -6.08 11.85 10.36
CA ALA A 142 -5.36 12.74 11.27
C ALA A 142 -6.07 14.09 11.51
N HIS A 143 -7.14 14.41 10.76
CA HIS A 143 -7.81 15.71 10.89
C HIS A 143 -8.92 15.76 11.97
N THR A 144 -9.38 14.61 12.48
CA THR A 144 -10.50 14.60 13.46
C THR A 144 -10.07 14.24 14.88
N GLN A 145 -8.82 13.84 15.12
CA GLN A 145 -8.32 13.56 16.47
C GLN A 145 -6.87 14.03 16.65
N ARG A 146 -6.68 15.36 16.66
CA ARG A 146 -5.66 16.07 17.46
C ARG A 146 -5.86 17.59 17.34
N LEU A 147 -7.07 18.04 17.68
CA LEU A 147 -7.28 19.39 18.19
C LEU A 147 -6.86 19.40 19.67
N SER A 148 -5.56 19.33 19.92
CA SER A 148 -4.98 19.85 21.15
C SER A 148 -3.49 20.15 20.91
N ASP A 149 -3.27 21.43 20.65
CA ASP A 149 -2.06 22.20 20.93
C ASP A 149 -0.74 21.73 20.30
N GLN A 150 -0.45 22.21 19.08
CA GLN A 150 0.78 22.96 18.76
C GLN A 150 0.84 23.34 17.26
N PRO A 151 1.24 24.57 16.90
CA PRO A 151 1.38 24.99 15.51
C PRO A 151 2.57 24.29 14.86
N TYR A 152 2.31 23.29 14.01
CA TYR A 152 3.34 22.60 13.23
C TYR A 152 3.84 23.53 12.12
N MET A 153 4.98 24.16 12.36
CA MET A 153 5.71 24.93 11.36
C MET A 153 6.35 23.95 10.36
N LEU A 154 5.68 23.72 9.22
CA LEU A 154 6.18 22.87 8.12
C LEU A 154 7.58 23.32 7.69
N SER A 155 8.50 22.37 7.61
CA SER A 155 9.95 22.64 7.63
C SER A 155 10.47 23.11 6.27
N GLY A 156 11.52 23.93 6.27
CA GLY A 156 12.17 24.46 5.06
C GLY A 156 12.65 23.39 4.06
N LYS A 157 12.79 22.13 4.51
CA LYS A 157 13.21 20.99 3.68
C LYS A 157 12.12 20.57 2.68
N GLU A 158 10.85 20.66 3.05
CA GLU A 158 9.71 20.32 2.18
C GLU A 158 9.50 21.39 1.12
N ARG A 159 9.64 22.67 1.52
CA ARG A 159 9.64 23.81 0.60
C ARG A 159 10.75 23.69 -0.44
N GLN A 160 11.95 23.33 -0.01
CA GLN A 160 13.10 23.21 -0.90
C GLN A 160 12.97 22.04 -1.89
N ASN A 161 12.39 20.91 -1.46
CA ASN A 161 12.13 19.77 -2.35
C ASN A 161 11.08 20.11 -3.41
N LEU A 162 10.01 20.82 -3.04
CA LEU A 162 8.97 21.25 -4.00
C LEU A 162 9.54 22.19 -5.08
N VAL A 163 10.38 23.15 -4.69
CA VAL A 163 11.06 24.05 -5.63
C VAL A 163 11.91 23.28 -6.64
N VAL A 164 12.67 22.27 -6.18
CA VAL A 164 13.52 21.45 -7.05
C VAL A 164 12.68 20.63 -8.04
N GLN A 165 11.54 20.07 -7.62
CA GLN A 165 10.67 19.31 -8.51
C GLN A 165 10.01 20.19 -9.56
N LEU A 166 9.52 21.37 -9.19
CA LEU A 166 8.89 22.29 -10.14
C LEU A 166 9.90 22.81 -11.17
N ALA A 167 11.15 23.08 -10.76
CA ALA A 167 12.23 23.44 -11.67
C ALA A 167 12.54 22.30 -12.66
N LYS A 168 12.55 21.05 -12.21
CA LYS A 168 12.71 19.87 -13.08
C LYS A 168 11.56 19.70 -14.08
N CYS A 169 10.36 20.14 -13.72
CA CYS A 169 9.20 20.16 -14.62
C CYS A 169 9.20 21.34 -15.60
N GLY A 170 10.27 22.15 -15.65
CA GLY A 170 10.40 23.26 -16.60
C GLY A 170 9.59 24.51 -16.23
N LYS A 171 9.12 24.63 -14.98
CA LYS A 171 8.44 25.83 -14.50
C LYS A 171 9.40 27.00 -14.38
N THR A 172 8.92 28.19 -14.75
CA THR A 172 9.66 29.44 -14.59
C THR A 172 9.75 29.84 -13.12
N ALA A 173 10.75 30.65 -12.75
CA ALA A 173 10.96 31.06 -11.36
C ALA A 173 9.73 31.78 -10.76
N ASP A 174 9.01 32.55 -11.57
CA ASP A 174 7.81 33.27 -11.15
C ASP A 174 6.63 32.32 -10.91
N GLU A 175 6.41 31.34 -11.80
CA GLU A 175 5.39 30.29 -11.58
C GLU A 175 5.71 29.45 -10.33
N ILE A 176 6.98 29.11 -10.11
CA ILE A 176 7.39 28.36 -8.91
C ILE A 176 7.11 29.19 -7.67
N LYS A 177 7.41 30.49 -7.70
CA LYS A 177 7.18 31.39 -6.57
C LYS A 177 5.69 31.50 -6.24
N ASP A 178 4.83 31.63 -7.24
CA ASP A 178 3.38 31.71 -7.05
C ASP A 178 2.78 30.38 -6.55
N ILE A 179 3.24 29.25 -7.08
CA ILE A 179 2.82 27.91 -6.62
C ILE A 179 3.25 27.69 -5.17
N VAL A 180 4.52 27.94 -4.84
CA VAL A 180 5.03 27.79 -3.47
C VAL A 180 4.30 28.75 -2.52
N LYS A 181 4.06 30.00 -2.94
CA LYS A 181 3.28 30.94 -2.13
C LYS A 181 1.85 30.43 -1.92
N SER A 182 1.17 29.92 -2.93
CA SER A 182 -0.18 29.39 -2.78
C SER A 182 -0.23 28.16 -1.86
N VAL A 183 0.72 27.24 -1.98
CA VAL A 183 0.73 25.98 -1.21
C VAL A 183 1.05 26.23 0.27
N PHE A 184 1.93 27.20 0.56
CA PHE A 184 2.38 27.47 1.92
C PHE A 184 1.69 28.67 2.59
N ASP A 185 1.15 29.63 1.84
CA ASP A 185 0.43 30.81 2.39
C ASP A 185 -1.10 30.68 2.31
N ALA A 186 -1.69 29.78 1.50
CA ALA A 186 -3.15 29.54 1.55
C ALA A 186 -3.60 28.88 2.87
N GLN A 187 -2.68 28.25 3.61
CA GLN A 187 -2.93 27.80 4.99
C GLN A 187 -2.95 28.93 6.02
N ALA A 188 -2.54 30.16 5.67
CA ALA A 188 -2.60 31.31 6.58
C ALA A 188 -3.95 32.06 6.52
N VAL A 189 -4.71 31.95 5.43
CA VAL A 189 -5.98 32.71 5.26
C VAL A 189 -7.18 31.98 5.86
N VAL A 190 -7.18 30.64 5.86
CA VAL A 190 -8.27 29.86 6.49
C VAL A 190 -8.24 29.99 8.03
N ALA A 191 -7.10 30.34 8.62
CA ALA A 191 -6.97 30.60 10.05
C ALA A 191 -7.61 31.93 10.53
N ASN A 192 -7.81 32.91 9.64
CA ASN A 192 -8.30 34.25 10.04
C ASN A 192 -9.78 34.52 9.74
N THR A 193 -10.50 33.60 9.10
CA THR A 193 -11.92 33.83 8.78
C THR A 193 -12.88 33.24 9.82
N ASN A 194 -12.39 32.38 10.72
CA ASN A 194 -13.21 31.72 11.75
C ASN A 194 -13.17 32.42 13.13
N LEU A 195 -12.77 33.69 13.20
CA LEU A 195 -12.68 34.46 14.45
C LEU A 195 -13.61 35.68 14.51
N ILE A 196 -14.48 35.89 13.51
CA ILE A 196 -15.48 36.97 13.55
C ILE A 196 -16.79 36.51 12.90
N ALA A 197 -17.63 35.81 13.66
CA ALA A 197 -19.09 35.79 13.53
C ALA A 197 -19.70 35.13 14.77
#